data_AF-A0A7V8Y4N5-F1
#
_entry.id   AF-A0A7V8Y4N5-F1
#
_cell.length_a   1.000
_cell.length_b   1.000
_cell.length_c   1.000
_cell.angle_alpha   90.00
_cell.angle_beta   90.00
_cell.angle_gamma   90.00
#
_symmetry.space_group_name_H-M   'P 1'
#
loop_
_entity.id
_entity.type
_entity.pdbx_description
1 polymer ?
#
loop_
_entity_poly.entity_id
_entity_poly.type
_entity_poly.pdbx_seq_one_letter_code
_entity_poly.pdbx_strand_id
1 'polypeptide(L)'
;MRVVMCPPRHFAIDYRINPWMTPGTPVSTATAVHQWQTIVDRYLDFGWDVRHVEPVPGLPDMVFAANAGFVLDVRVLLARFAYAERRGEEAAYRSWFEANGYRVTQTARANEGQGDLMLVGEQILAGHGFRTDPAALAEVAGWSGREVVGLRLIDPRFYHLDTALASLGDG
;
A
#
# COMPACT_ATOMS: atom_id res chain seq x y z
N MET A 1 -18.41 -0.07 -0.88
CA MET A 1 -17.00 -0.44 -1.10
C MET A 1 -16.40 -0.88 0.24
N ARG A 2 -15.34 -1.71 0.25
CA ARG A 2 -14.59 -2.05 1.47
C ARG A 2 -13.18 -1.48 1.37
N VAL A 3 -12.69 -0.90 2.44
CA VAL A 3 -11.31 -0.36 2.55
C VAL A 3 -10.64 -0.88 3.81
N VAL A 4 -9.31 -1.00 3.75
CA VAL A 4 -8.47 -1.38 4.89
C VAL A 4 -7.60 -0.20 5.27
N MET A 5 -7.57 0.14 6.56
CA MET A 5 -6.78 1.24 7.09
C MET A 5 -6.04 0.78 8.35
N CYS A 6 -4.98 1.50 8.72
CA CYS A 6 -4.24 1.25 9.96
C CYS A 6 -4.19 2.56 10.78
N PRO A 7 -4.69 2.58 12.03
CA PRO A 7 -4.67 3.76 12.88
C PRO A 7 -3.25 4.29 13.16
N PRO A 8 -3.01 5.62 13.17
CA PRO A 8 -1.68 6.21 13.31
C PRO A 8 -1.16 6.30 14.75
N ARG A 9 -1.43 5.27 15.58
CA ARG A 9 -1.03 5.26 17.00
C ARG A 9 0.49 5.24 17.21
N HIS A 10 1.23 4.73 16.24
CA HIS A 10 2.70 4.64 16.25
C HIS A 10 3.35 5.42 15.10
N PHE A 11 2.61 6.31 14.45
CA PHE A 11 3.12 7.06 13.30
C PHE A 11 4.20 8.06 13.73
N ALA A 12 5.34 8.01 13.04
CA ALA A 12 6.49 8.87 13.24
C ALA A 12 7.32 8.93 11.95
N ILE A 13 8.24 9.90 11.84
CA ILE A 13 9.20 10.01 10.74
C ILE A 13 10.59 9.69 11.31
N ASP A 14 10.86 8.40 11.50
CA ASP A 14 12.08 7.90 12.17
C ASP A 14 13.26 7.67 11.21
N TYR A 15 12.97 7.53 9.92
CA TYR A 15 13.94 7.22 8.87
C TYR A 15 13.59 7.95 7.58
N ARG A 16 14.46 7.82 6.57
CA ARG A 16 14.28 8.46 5.25
C ARG A 16 14.40 7.43 4.13
N ILE A 17 13.26 7.04 3.58
CA ILE A 17 13.16 6.12 2.43
C ILE A 17 12.43 6.75 1.22
N ASN A 18 12.17 8.05 1.28
CA ASN A 18 11.69 8.87 0.17
C ASN A 18 12.10 10.35 0.36
N PRO A 19 11.96 11.21 -0.66
CA PRO A 19 12.39 12.62 -0.56
C PRO A 19 11.59 13.48 0.42
N TRP A 20 10.36 13.11 0.77
CA TRP A 20 9.45 13.87 1.65
C TRP A 20 9.74 13.66 3.13
N MET A 21 10.44 12.58 3.48
CA MET A 21 10.80 12.28 4.86
C MET A 21 12.02 13.07 5.30
N THR A 22 11.88 13.76 6.43
CA THR A 22 12.98 14.38 7.17
C THR A 22 13.01 13.75 8.57
N PRO A 23 13.95 12.83 8.86
CA PRO A 23 14.01 12.12 10.15
C PRO A 23 14.04 13.09 11.33
N GLY A 24 13.29 12.76 12.38
CA GLY A 24 13.18 13.61 13.57
C GLY A 24 12.23 14.81 13.40
N THR A 25 11.52 14.91 12.28
CA THR A 25 10.40 15.87 12.15
C THR A 25 9.36 15.55 13.22
N PRO A 26 8.99 16.51 14.10
CA PRO A 26 8.01 16.26 15.14
C PRO A 26 6.64 15.90 14.53
N VAL A 27 6.07 14.78 14.98
CA VAL A 27 4.72 14.35 14.64
C VAL A 27 3.84 14.47 15.88
N SER A 28 2.73 15.20 15.75
CA SER A 28 1.68 15.22 16.77
C SER A 28 0.76 14.02 16.55
N THR A 29 0.85 12.99 17.41
CA THR A 29 -0.04 11.82 17.34
C THR A 29 -1.50 12.23 17.43
N ALA A 30 -1.85 13.19 18.29
CA ALA A 30 -3.22 13.70 18.41
C ALA A 30 -3.72 14.31 17.08
N THR A 31 -2.88 15.10 16.40
CA THR A 31 -3.21 15.68 15.10
C THR A 31 -3.33 14.59 14.03
N ALA A 32 -2.40 13.63 13.98
CA ALA A 32 -2.43 12.53 13.03
C ALA A 32 -3.68 11.66 13.19
N VAL A 33 -4.05 11.32 14.43
CA VAL A 33 -5.28 10.58 14.75
C VAL A 33 -6.53 11.37 14.33
N HIS A 34 -6.58 12.67 14.60
CA HIS A 34 -7.72 13.51 14.20
C HIS A 34 -7.88 13.60 12.68
N GLN A 35 -6.78 13.79 11.95
CA GLN A 35 -6.78 13.83 10.48
C GLN A 35 -7.19 12.47 9.89
N TRP A 36 -6.65 11.38 10.41
CA TRP A 36 -7.00 10.02 10.00
C TRP A 36 -8.48 9.71 10.26
N GLN A 37 -9.00 10.08 11.44
CA GLN A 37 -10.41 9.87 11.77
C GLN A 37 -11.33 10.65 10.83
N THR A 38 -10.94 11.85 10.41
CA THR A 38 -11.69 12.62 9.41
C THR A 38 -11.85 11.83 8.11
N ILE A 39 -10.82 11.11 7.65
CA ILE A 39 -10.91 10.26 6.45
C ILE A 39 -11.83 9.07 6.69
N VAL A 40 -11.69 8.40 7.84
CA VAL A 40 -12.56 7.27 8.21
C VAL A 40 -14.02 7.67 8.25
N ASP A 41 -14.35 8.79 8.88
CA ASP A 41 -15.72 9.30 8.99
C ASP A 41 -16.30 9.58 7.60
N ARG A 42 -15.51 10.15 6.68
CA ARG A 42 -15.94 10.35 5.29
C ARG A 42 -16.24 9.04 4.57
N TYR A 43 -15.41 8.00 4.73
CA TYR A 43 -15.71 6.70 4.16
C TYR A 43 -16.99 6.08 4.73
N LEU A 44 -17.20 6.20 6.04
CA LEU A 44 -18.43 5.73 6.70
C LEU A 44 -19.67 6.49 6.22
N ASP A 45 -19.58 7.81 6.04
CA ASP A 45 -20.67 8.64 5.49
C ASP A 45 -21.06 8.23 4.06
N PHE A 46 -20.09 7.76 3.25
CA PHE A 46 -20.36 7.16 1.93
C PHE A 46 -20.87 5.71 2.00
N GLY A 47 -21.10 5.16 3.19
CA GLY A 47 -21.56 3.80 3.40
C GLY A 47 -20.50 2.72 3.12
N TRP A 48 -19.21 3.06 3.22
CA TRP A 48 -18.13 2.09 3.00
C TRP A 48 -17.87 1.25 4.26
N ASP A 49 -17.45 0.01 4.05
CA ASP A 49 -16.99 -0.90 5.11
C ASP A 49 -15.50 -0.62 5.39
N VAL A 50 -15.21 0.11 6.46
CA VAL A 50 -13.85 0.42 6.88
C VAL A 50 -13.36 -0.66 7.85
N ARG A 51 -12.31 -1.37 7.46
CA ARG A 51 -11.65 -2.39 8.29
C ARG A 51 -10.30 -1.90 8.77
N HIS A 52 -9.94 -2.28 10.00
CA HIS A 52 -8.69 -1.85 10.61
C HIS A 52 -7.70 -3.00 10.77
N VAL A 53 -6.44 -2.72 10.46
CA VAL A 53 -5.28 -3.52 10.89
C VAL A 53 -4.72 -2.89 12.16
N GLU A 54 -4.36 -3.72 13.13
CA GLU A 54 -3.77 -3.25 14.37
C GLU A 54 -2.33 -2.74 14.10
N PRO A 55 -1.99 -1.48 14.44
CA PRO A 55 -0.65 -0.94 14.26
C PRO A 55 0.33 -1.64 15.20
N VAL A 56 1.55 -1.84 14.73
CA VAL A 56 2.62 -2.48 15.51
C VAL A 56 3.64 -1.43 15.94
N PRO A 57 4.03 -1.37 17.23
CA PRO A 57 5.11 -0.49 17.68
C PRO A 57 6.40 -0.71 16.89
N GLY A 58 7.04 0.39 16.49
CA GLY A 58 8.28 0.36 15.69
C GLY A 58 8.08 0.24 14.18
N LEU A 59 6.82 0.14 13.71
CA LEU A 59 6.48 0.14 12.27
C LEU A 59 5.59 1.36 11.94
N PRO A 60 6.17 2.58 11.91
CA PRO A 60 5.39 3.82 11.79
C PRO A 60 4.64 3.93 10.46
N ASP A 61 5.19 3.38 9.38
CA ASP A 61 4.62 3.45 8.03
C ASP A 61 3.47 2.44 7.79
N MET A 62 3.12 1.61 8.79
CA MET A 62 1.94 0.73 8.68
C MET A 62 0.66 1.50 8.37
N VAL A 63 0.58 2.80 8.68
CA VAL A 63 -0.58 3.64 8.36
C VAL A 63 -0.88 3.69 6.86
N PHE A 64 0.12 3.46 6.00
CA PHE A 64 0.01 3.44 4.54
C PHE A 64 -0.40 2.06 4.03
N ALA A 65 -1.65 1.67 4.33
CA ALA A 65 -2.20 0.35 4.02
C ALA A 65 -2.29 0.04 2.51
N ALA A 66 -2.27 1.05 1.64
CA ALA A 66 -2.17 0.85 0.19
C ALA A 66 -0.95 0.00 -0.19
N ASN A 67 0.14 0.09 0.56
CA ASN A 67 1.35 -0.67 0.28
C ASN A 67 1.37 -2.08 0.87
N ALA A 68 0.33 -2.50 1.58
CA ALA A 68 0.28 -3.83 2.20
C ALA A 68 0.25 -4.97 1.17
N GLY A 69 -0.36 -4.71 0.02
CA GLY A 69 -0.52 -5.68 -1.05
C GLY A 69 -1.53 -5.21 -2.10
N PHE A 70 -1.77 -6.08 -3.07
CA PHE A 70 -2.72 -5.85 -4.16
C PHE A 70 -3.82 -6.91 -4.13
N VAL A 71 -5.08 -6.47 -4.06
CA VAL A 71 -6.24 -7.34 -3.84
C VAL A 71 -7.01 -7.52 -5.14
N LEU A 72 -7.25 -8.79 -5.53
CA LEU A 72 -8.18 -9.18 -6.59
C LEU A 72 -9.15 -10.22 -6.01
N ASP A 73 -10.42 -9.85 -5.88
CA ASP A 73 -11.45 -10.65 -5.22
C ASP A 73 -11.04 -11.08 -3.80
N VAL A 74 -10.88 -12.40 -3.59
CA VAL A 74 -10.45 -13.01 -2.32
C VAL A 74 -8.94 -13.29 -2.27
N ARG A 75 -8.20 -12.92 -3.32
CA ARG A 75 -6.76 -13.17 -3.44
C ARG A 75 -6.01 -11.89 -3.15
N VAL A 76 -4.88 -12.03 -2.47
CA VAL A 76 -3.98 -10.90 -2.16
C VAL A 76 -2.57 -11.25 -2.61
N LEU A 77 -1.96 -10.36 -3.39
CA LEU A 77 -0.53 -10.34 -3.62
C LEU A 77 0.09 -9.45 -2.56
N LEU A 78 0.64 -10.05 -1.51
CA LEU A 78 1.31 -9.34 -0.43
C LEU A 78 2.53 -8.59 -0.96
N ALA A 79 2.75 -7.40 -0.42
CA ALA A 79 3.95 -6.65 -0.70
C ALA A 79 5.22 -7.40 -0.23
N ARG A 80 6.30 -7.14 -0.93
CA ARG A 80 7.67 -7.41 -0.48
C ARG A 80 8.40 -6.09 -0.56
N PHE A 81 8.61 -5.45 0.59
CA PHE A 81 9.09 -4.07 0.63
C PHE A 81 10.55 -3.97 0.20
N ALA A 82 10.88 -2.94 -0.59
CA ALA A 82 12.24 -2.70 -1.05
C ALA A 82 13.16 -2.38 0.13
N TYR A 83 12.68 -1.51 1.02
CA TYR A 83 13.40 -1.01 2.20
C TYR A 83 13.18 -1.89 3.43
N ALA A 84 14.25 -2.11 4.19
CA ALA A 84 14.24 -2.99 5.36
C ALA A 84 13.34 -2.46 6.48
N GLU A 85 13.25 -1.14 6.58
CA GLU A 85 12.47 -0.37 7.54
C GLU A 85 10.97 -0.72 7.51
N ARG A 86 10.44 -1.16 6.35
CA ARG A 86 9.04 -1.55 6.16
C ARG A 86 8.80 -3.06 6.12
N ARG A 87 9.85 -3.89 6.08
CA ARG A 87 9.70 -5.36 5.94
C ARG A 87 8.97 -6.02 7.12
N GLY A 88 9.02 -5.41 8.31
CA GLY A 88 8.26 -5.88 9.47
C GLY A 88 6.74 -5.85 9.26
N GLU A 89 6.26 -4.97 8.37
CA GLU A 89 4.84 -4.80 8.08
C GLU A 89 4.24 -6.00 7.34
N GLU A 90 5.06 -6.72 6.57
CA GLU A 90 4.64 -7.86 5.76
C GLU A 90 3.94 -8.93 6.60
N ALA A 91 4.49 -9.24 7.79
CA ALA A 91 3.93 -10.23 8.69
C ALA A 91 2.59 -9.77 9.27
N ALA A 92 2.48 -8.52 9.70
CA ALA A 92 1.25 -7.97 10.27
C ALA A 92 0.11 -7.97 9.26
N TYR A 93 0.38 -7.50 8.04
CA TYR A 93 -0.61 -7.50 6.96
C TYR A 93 -0.97 -8.90 6.49
N ARG A 94 -0.01 -9.82 6.37
CA ARG A 94 -0.28 -11.24 6.09
C ARG A 94 -1.27 -11.83 7.08
N SER A 95 -0.97 -11.73 8.38
CA SER A 95 -1.81 -12.28 9.43
C SER A 95 -3.22 -11.68 9.40
N TRP A 96 -3.32 -10.38 9.15
CA TRP A 96 -4.63 -9.73 9.02
C TRP A 96 -5.42 -10.25 7.81
N PHE A 97 -4.81 -10.34 6.63
CA PHE A 97 -5.47 -10.85 5.43
C PHE A 97 -5.94 -12.30 5.63
N GLU A 98 -5.07 -13.19 6.13
CA GLU A 98 -5.39 -14.59 6.37
C GLU A 98 -6.54 -14.75 7.39
N ALA A 99 -6.52 -13.99 8.48
CA ALA A 99 -7.58 -13.99 9.49
C ALA A 99 -8.94 -13.48 8.96
N ASN A 100 -8.92 -12.67 7.89
CA ASN A 100 -10.12 -12.13 7.25
C ASN A 100 -10.53 -12.91 5.98
N GLY A 101 -10.00 -14.13 5.80
CA GLY A 101 -10.44 -15.06 4.75
C GLY A 101 -9.81 -14.85 3.37
N TYR A 102 -8.76 -14.03 3.28
CA TYR A 102 -8.03 -13.82 2.03
C TYR A 102 -6.98 -14.91 1.80
N ARG A 103 -6.74 -15.23 0.52
CA ARG A 103 -5.67 -16.13 0.07
C ARG A 103 -4.43 -15.32 -0.28
N VAL A 104 -3.41 -15.38 0.57
CA VAL A 104 -2.21 -14.55 0.44
C VAL A 104 -1.12 -15.26 -0.35
N THR A 105 -0.65 -14.65 -1.42
CA THR A 105 0.58 -15.01 -2.16
C THR A 105 1.57 -13.87 -2.02
N GLN A 106 2.87 -14.14 -2.06
CA GLN A 106 3.89 -13.09 -2.04
C GLN A 106 4.88 -13.36 -3.19
N THR A 107 5.33 -12.30 -3.86
CA THR A 107 6.34 -12.38 -4.91
C THR A 107 7.72 -12.73 -4.35
N ALA A 108 8.59 -13.25 -5.22
CA ALA A 108 10.01 -13.38 -4.95
C ALA A 108 10.72 -12.02 -5.05
N ARG A 109 10.33 -11.17 -6.01
CA ARG A 109 10.87 -9.82 -6.22
C ARG A 109 10.09 -8.75 -5.44
N ALA A 110 10.68 -7.58 -5.23
CA ALA A 110 10.04 -6.49 -4.50
C ALA A 110 8.82 -5.94 -5.25
N ASN A 111 7.71 -5.73 -4.53
CA ASN A 111 6.51 -5.03 -4.99
C ASN A 111 5.89 -4.33 -3.77
N GLU A 112 5.30 -3.16 -3.96
CA GLU A 112 4.70 -2.38 -2.85
C GLU A 112 3.19 -2.18 -3.02
N GLY A 113 2.50 -3.25 -3.47
CA GLY A 113 1.04 -3.38 -3.42
C GLY A 113 0.28 -2.37 -4.27
N GLN A 114 -0.91 -1.97 -3.82
CA GLN A 114 -1.76 -0.99 -4.49
C GLN A 114 -1.10 0.38 -4.70
N GLY A 115 -0.05 0.71 -3.95
CA GLY A 115 0.71 1.93 -4.19
C GLY A 115 1.41 1.95 -5.56
N ASP A 116 1.81 0.78 -6.08
CA ASP A 116 2.44 0.65 -7.40
C ASP A 116 1.61 -0.15 -8.41
N LEU A 117 0.60 -0.89 -7.97
CA LEU A 117 -0.24 -1.75 -8.80
C LEU A 117 -1.67 -1.22 -8.82
N MET A 118 -2.13 -0.78 -9.98
CA MET A 118 -3.46 -0.20 -10.14
C MET A 118 -4.30 -0.99 -11.14
N LEU A 119 -5.46 -1.48 -10.71
CA LEU A 119 -6.42 -2.11 -11.60
C LEU A 119 -7.15 -1.03 -12.41
N VAL A 120 -7.08 -1.12 -13.74
CA VAL A 120 -7.78 -0.22 -14.68
C VAL A 120 -8.53 -1.07 -15.69
N GLY A 121 -9.86 -1.16 -15.52
CA GLY A 121 -10.68 -2.12 -16.24
C GLY A 121 -10.17 -3.55 -16.02
N GLU A 122 -9.76 -4.21 -17.10
CA GLU A 122 -9.22 -5.57 -17.05
C GLU A 122 -7.68 -5.63 -16.91
N GLN A 123 -7.00 -4.49 -17.04
CA GLN A 123 -5.53 -4.38 -17.04
C GLN A 123 -5.00 -3.94 -15.67
N ILE A 124 -3.72 -4.18 -15.42
CA ILE A 124 -3.00 -3.64 -14.27
C ILE A 124 -1.91 -2.69 -14.77
N LEU A 125 -1.98 -1.43 -14.37
CA LEU A 125 -0.86 -0.51 -14.51
C LEU A 125 0.11 -0.75 -13.35
N ALA A 126 1.38 -0.99 -13.66
CA ALA A 126 2.41 -1.32 -12.69
C ALA A 126 3.55 -0.29 -12.72
N GLY A 127 3.58 0.57 -11.72
CA GLY A 127 4.68 1.49 -11.47
C GLY A 127 5.96 0.74 -11.14
N HIS A 128 7.08 1.15 -11.71
CA HIS A 128 8.40 0.63 -11.35
C HIS A 128 9.48 1.71 -11.49
N GLY A 129 10.67 1.44 -10.93
CA GLY A 129 11.84 2.32 -11.04
C GLY A 129 12.40 2.79 -9.70
N PHE A 130 11.57 2.84 -8.66
CA PHE A 130 11.98 3.19 -7.29
C PHE A 130 11.69 2.09 -6.27
N ARG A 131 10.46 1.55 -6.26
CA ARG A 131 9.97 0.63 -5.24
C ARG A 131 9.76 -0.77 -5.78
N THR A 132 8.81 -0.94 -6.69
CA THR A 132 8.57 -2.23 -7.35
C THR A 132 9.68 -2.56 -8.36
N ASP A 133 10.19 -3.78 -8.26
CA ASP A 133 11.20 -4.34 -9.18
C ASP A 133 10.55 -4.63 -10.53
N PRO A 134 11.11 -4.17 -11.67
CA PRO A 134 10.59 -4.49 -13.00
C PRO A 134 10.38 -5.99 -13.25
N ALA A 135 11.20 -6.86 -12.65
CA ALA A 135 11.06 -8.30 -12.77
C ALA A 135 9.84 -8.86 -12.01
N ALA A 136 9.31 -8.14 -11.01
CA ALA A 136 8.09 -8.52 -10.30
C ALA A 136 6.84 -8.46 -11.20
N LEU A 137 6.85 -7.66 -12.28
CA LEU A 137 5.69 -7.49 -13.17
C LEU A 137 5.27 -8.83 -13.81
N ALA A 138 6.22 -9.71 -14.12
CA ALA A 138 5.91 -11.05 -14.64
C ALA A 138 5.21 -11.92 -13.58
N GLU A 139 5.61 -11.80 -12.31
CA GLU A 139 4.95 -12.49 -11.19
C GLU A 139 3.54 -11.93 -10.97
N VAL A 140 3.35 -10.61 -11.07
CA VAL A 140 2.04 -9.95 -10.99
C VAL A 140 1.14 -10.42 -12.11
N ALA A 141 1.64 -10.50 -13.35
CA ALA A 141 0.88 -10.98 -14.50
C ALA A 141 0.47 -12.45 -14.32
N GLY A 142 1.40 -13.32 -13.95
CA GLY A 142 1.13 -14.74 -13.72
C GLY A 142 0.17 -14.98 -12.56
N TRP A 143 0.28 -14.20 -11.48
CA TRP A 143 -0.65 -14.28 -10.36
C TRP A 143 -2.04 -13.75 -10.73
N SER A 144 -2.14 -12.57 -11.35
CA SER A 144 -3.43 -11.94 -11.64
C SER A 144 -4.18 -12.59 -12.81
N GLY A 145 -3.46 -13.18 -13.77
CA GLY A 145 -4.03 -13.61 -15.05
C GLY A 145 -4.45 -12.43 -15.94
N ARG A 146 -3.97 -11.22 -15.64
CA ARG A 146 -4.30 -9.97 -16.34
C ARG A 146 -3.09 -9.45 -17.11
N GLU A 147 -3.36 -8.63 -18.13
CA GLU A 147 -2.32 -7.84 -18.78
C GLU A 147 -1.73 -6.84 -17.77
N VAL A 148 -0.40 -6.77 -17.72
CA VAL A 148 0.34 -5.84 -16.86
C VAL A 148 1.11 -4.87 -17.74
N VAL A 149 0.78 -3.59 -17.64
CA VAL A 149 1.44 -2.50 -18.36
C VAL A 149 2.42 -1.82 -17.41
N GLY A 150 3.72 -2.00 -17.67
CA GLY A 150 4.78 -1.37 -16.88
C GLY A 150 4.91 0.13 -17.17
N LEU A 151 4.90 0.94 -16.11
CA LEU A 151 5.09 2.38 -16.16
C LEU A 151 6.35 2.76 -15.38
N ARG A 152 7.40 3.20 -16.08
CA ARG A 152 8.64 3.64 -15.45
C ARG A 152 8.46 5.02 -14.82
N LEU A 153 8.51 5.08 -13.49
CA LEU A 153 8.59 6.32 -12.73
C LEU A 153 10.02 6.89 -12.85
N ILE A 154 10.12 8.19 -13.11
CA ILE A 154 11.42 8.86 -13.36
C ILE A 154 11.73 9.97 -12.35
N ASP A 155 10.74 10.43 -11.59
CA ASP A 155 10.89 11.50 -10.62
C ASP A 155 10.79 10.92 -9.20
N PRO A 156 11.82 11.04 -8.35
CA PRO A 156 11.83 10.44 -7.01
C PRO A 156 10.78 11.04 -6.06
N ARG A 157 10.21 12.20 -6.39
CA ARG A 157 9.08 12.79 -5.64
C ARG A 157 7.81 11.96 -5.81
N PHE A 158 7.70 11.26 -6.94
CA PHE A 158 6.59 10.39 -7.31
C PHE A 158 7.06 8.93 -7.35
N TYR A 159 7.50 8.44 -6.19
CA TYR A 159 8.19 7.15 -6.06
C TYR A 159 7.26 5.92 -6.04
N HIS A 160 5.95 6.15 -5.86
CA HIS A 160 4.87 5.18 -6.03
C HIS A 160 3.92 5.66 -7.14
N LEU A 161 3.33 4.72 -7.88
CA LEU A 161 2.39 5.05 -8.96
C LEU A 161 1.21 5.91 -8.48
N ASP A 162 0.63 5.60 -7.32
CA ASP A 162 -0.54 6.27 -6.75
C ASP A 162 -0.29 7.75 -6.35
N THR A 163 0.97 8.18 -6.32
CA THR A 163 1.34 9.58 -6.09
C THR A 163 1.30 10.43 -7.36
N ALA A 164 1.32 9.80 -8.54
CA ALA A 164 1.38 10.46 -9.85
C ALA A 164 0.18 10.18 -10.75
N LEU A 165 -0.53 9.08 -10.50
CA LEU A 165 -1.62 8.60 -11.34
C LEU A 165 -2.75 8.08 -10.45
N ALA A 166 -3.99 8.33 -10.86
CA ALA A 166 -5.19 7.75 -10.28
C ALA A 166 -6.13 7.36 -11.40
N SER A 167 -6.72 6.16 -11.31
CA SER A 167 -7.82 5.75 -12.17
C SER A 167 -9.13 6.22 -11.55
N LEU A 168 -9.96 6.85 -12.38
CA LEU A 168 -11.29 7.32 -12.02
C LEU A 168 -12.33 6.46 -12.75
N GLY A 169 -13.61 6.59 -12.36
CA GLY A 169 -14.70 5.80 -12.96
C GLY A 169 -14.82 5.97 -14.48
N ASP A 170 -15.55 5.06 -15.10
CA ASP A 170 -15.96 4.95 -16.50
C ASP A 170 -14.91 5.27 -17.61
N GLY A 171 -13.61 5.28 -17.29
CA GLY A 171 -12.51 5.33 -18.25
C GLY A 171 -11.24 5.96 -17.70
#